data_AF-A0A7V2ATG0-F1
#
_entry.id   AF-A0A7V2ATG0-F1
#
_cell.length_a   1.000
_cell.length_b   1.000
_cell.length_c   1.000
_cell.angle_alpha   90.00
_cell.angle_beta   90.00
_cell.angle_gamma   90.00
#
_symmetry.space_group_name_H-M   'P 1'
#
loop_
_entity.id
_entity.type
_entity.pdbx_description
1 polymer ?
#
loop_
_entity_poly.entity_id
_entity_poly.type
_entity_poly.pdbx_seq_one_letter_code
_entity_poly.pdbx_strand_id
1 'polypeptide(L)'
;MADYEKVILPGQEGTIGIKIYGHKIHPGHFRKSFTITTNDPTNRKMIVHVDGDVTKVFDVTRDLYLSGFADETLRLETDVISHLDTPIRITGYHWAEGNRDSETLADKLSVTIEEIEAGRQYRVRLATKVDLEAGHHYVGDLYLETDFPKLKEKKLSVRMTITPDVEVHPKNVIMREMQVREGTSKSFDRVITVIAARADSLKIRDIIADRDDISVSIKEVQPGKSFRCTVRVRPPSEPGKYVGNLRILTNYPGYEEIPVKIMGSVRITSSGD
;
A
#
# COMPACT_ATOMS: atom_id res chain seq x y z
N MET A 1 16.58 -22.21 8.16
CA MET A 1 17.38 -23.41 7.84
C MET A 1 17.90 -23.97 9.16
N ALA A 2 18.02 -25.29 9.27
CA ALA A 2 18.68 -25.91 10.41
C ALA A 2 20.19 -25.75 10.26
N ASP A 3 20.89 -25.51 11.36
CA ASP A 3 22.34 -25.49 11.44
C ASP A 3 22.79 -26.81 12.07
N TYR A 4 23.80 -27.47 11.51
CA TYR A 4 24.24 -28.77 12.02
C TYR A 4 25.65 -29.13 11.56
N GLU A 5 26.32 -29.92 12.39
CA GLU A 5 27.61 -30.51 12.05
C GLU A 5 27.45 -31.60 10.99
N LYS A 6 28.15 -31.42 9.87
CA LYS A 6 28.09 -32.35 8.74
C LYS A 6 28.93 -33.61 8.94
N VAL A 7 29.89 -33.57 9.85
CA VAL A 7 30.82 -34.67 10.13
C VAL A 7 30.92 -34.84 11.63
N ILE A 8 30.56 -36.03 12.10
CA ILE A 8 30.67 -36.46 13.49
C ILE A 8 31.62 -37.66 13.48
N LEU A 9 32.75 -37.55 14.18
CA LEU A 9 33.72 -38.65 14.24
C LEU A 9 33.15 -39.83 15.06
N PRO A 10 33.63 -41.07 14.83
CA PRO A 10 33.18 -42.22 15.60
C PRO A 10 33.31 -42.00 17.11
N GLY A 11 32.22 -42.23 17.85
CA GLY A 11 32.16 -42.06 19.30
C GLY A 11 32.08 -40.60 19.78
N GLN A 12 31.99 -39.62 18.87
CA GLN A 12 31.77 -38.22 19.23
C GLN A 12 30.28 -37.86 19.19
N GLU A 13 29.95 -36.75 19.84
CA GLU A 13 28.63 -36.12 19.81
C GLU A 13 28.62 -35.01 18.75
N GLY A 14 27.45 -34.72 18.19
CA GLY A 14 27.25 -33.58 17.29
C GLY A 14 25.96 -32.84 17.61
N THR A 15 25.90 -31.56 17.22
CA THR A 15 24.77 -30.67 17.55
C THR A 15 23.96 -30.28 16.32
N ILE A 16 22.63 -30.20 16.48
CA ILE A 16 21.69 -29.68 15.48
C ILE A 16 20.95 -28.48 16.09
N GLY A 17 21.21 -27.29 15.57
CA GLY A 17 20.54 -26.05 15.91
C GLY A 17 19.26 -25.84 15.09
N ILE A 18 18.12 -25.72 15.76
CA ILE A 18 16.83 -25.44 15.14
C ILE A 18 16.31 -24.10 15.65
N LYS A 19 16.06 -23.16 14.73
CA LYS A 19 15.44 -21.87 15.06
C LYS A 19 13.96 -21.88 14.69
N ILE A 20 13.11 -21.72 15.71
CA ILE A 20 11.67 -21.64 15.57
C ILE A 20 11.23 -20.18 15.68
N TYR A 21 10.41 -19.73 14.74
CA TYR A 21 9.87 -18.37 14.72
C TYR A 21 8.40 -18.42 15.17
N GLY A 22 8.14 -18.03 16.42
CA GLY A 22 6.80 -18.12 17.03
C GLY A 22 5.70 -17.40 16.25
N HIS A 23 6.00 -16.26 15.62
CA HIS A 23 5.05 -15.51 14.78
C HIS A 23 4.62 -16.24 13.50
N LYS A 24 5.27 -17.36 13.13
CA LYS A 24 4.90 -18.22 11.99
C LYS A 24 4.13 -19.47 12.41
N ILE A 25 3.86 -19.63 13.70
CA ILE A 25 3.14 -20.77 14.26
C ILE A 25 1.79 -20.27 14.76
N HIS A 26 0.73 -20.99 14.44
CA HIS A 26 -0.60 -20.67 14.95
C HIS A 26 -0.63 -20.89 16.47
N PRO A 27 -1.32 -20.02 17.24
CA PRO A 27 -1.46 -20.23 18.67
C PRO A 27 -2.07 -21.60 19.00
N GLY A 28 -1.62 -22.20 20.10
CA GLY A 28 -1.94 -23.55 20.54
C GLY A 28 -0.76 -24.51 20.47
N HIS A 29 -1.06 -25.79 20.61
CA HIS A 29 -0.06 -26.85 20.55
C HIS A 29 0.47 -27.02 19.12
N PHE A 30 1.79 -27.11 18.99
CA PHE A 30 2.44 -27.42 17.73
C PHE A 30 3.40 -28.60 17.89
N ARG A 31 3.50 -29.38 16.81
CA ARG A 31 4.51 -30.42 16.63
C ARG A 31 5.20 -30.23 15.31
N LYS A 32 6.53 -30.19 15.31
CA LYS A 32 7.37 -30.19 14.10
C LYS A 32 8.26 -31.41 14.11
N SER A 33 8.41 -32.04 12.95
CA SER A 33 9.29 -33.19 12.76
C SER A 33 10.47 -32.81 11.89
N PHE A 34 11.65 -33.26 12.28
CA PHE A 34 12.89 -33.10 11.54
C PHE A 34 13.43 -34.49 11.21
N THR A 35 13.60 -34.78 9.92
CA THR A 35 14.20 -36.03 9.48
C THR A 35 15.71 -35.84 9.38
N ILE A 36 16.45 -36.54 10.22
CA ILE A 36 17.91 -36.59 10.17
C ILE A 36 18.27 -37.81 9.33
N THR A 37 19.10 -37.60 8.31
CA THR A 37 19.64 -38.66 7.48
C THR A 37 21.13 -38.77 7.76
N THR A 38 21.59 -39.98 8.08
CA THR A 38 22.98 -40.26 8.44
C THR A 38 23.53 -41.40 7.59
N ASN A 39 24.85 -41.57 7.61
CA ASN A 39 25.54 -42.72 7.01
C ASN A 39 25.74 -43.89 8.01
N ASP A 40 25.17 -43.84 9.22
CA ASP A 40 25.17 -44.98 10.13
C ASP A 40 24.32 -46.10 9.50
N PRO A 41 24.89 -47.28 9.21
CA PRO A 41 24.17 -48.37 8.55
C PRO A 41 22.97 -48.86 9.36
N THR A 42 22.99 -48.69 10.68
CA THR A 42 21.93 -49.13 11.61
C THR A 42 20.85 -48.06 11.77
N ASN A 43 21.22 -46.78 11.78
CA ASN A 43 20.31 -45.65 12.03
C ASN A 43 20.34 -44.60 10.90
N ARG A 44 20.14 -45.05 9.66
CA ARG A 44 20.22 -44.21 8.44
C ARG A 44 19.25 -43.04 8.41
N LYS A 45 18.11 -43.19 9.07
CA LYS A 45 17.07 -42.17 9.19
C LYS A 45 16.51 -42.18 10.59
N MET A 46 16.46 -41.01 11.21
CA MET A 46 15.75 -40.79 12.46
C MET A 46 14.88 -39.56 12.35
N ILE A 47 13.74 -39.57 13.04
CA ILE A 47 12.82 -38.44 13.09
C ILE A 47 12.84 -37.89 14.51
N VAL A 48 13.19 -36.62 14.64
CA VAL A 48 13.11 -35.90 15.91
C VAL A 48 11.87 -35.03 15.88
N HIS A 49 11.15 -35.01 16.99
CA HIS A 49 9.98 -34.15 17.17
C HIS A 49 10.31 -33.01 18.11
N VAL A 50 9.83 -31.82 17.77
CA VAL A 50 9.79 -30.67 18.66
C VAL A 50 8.32 -30.35 18.88
N ASP A 51 7.90 -30.50 20.13
CA ASP A 51 6.57 -30.21 20.62
C ASP A 51 6.63 -28.95 21.50
N GLY A 52 5.58 -28.15 21.45
CA GLY A 52 5.48 -26.97 22.31
C GLY A 52 4.15 -26.26 22.15
N ASP A 53 3.93 -25.26 22.99
CA ASP A 53 2.72 -24.46 22.99
C ASP A 53 3.06 -23.01 22.65
N VAL A 54 2.30 -22.42 21.74
CA VAL A 54 2.42 -21.00 21.37
C VAL A 54 1.23 -20.24 21.91
N THR A 55 1.46 -19.32 22.83
CA THR A 55 0.41 -18.44 23.35
C THR A 55 0.44 -17.09 22.62
N LYS A 56 -0.72 -16.65 22.14
CA LYS A 56 -0.89 -15.30 21.61
C LYS A 56 -0.95 -14.32 22.79
N VAL A 57 0.05 -13.46 22.93
CA VAL A 57 0.09 -12.49 24.05
C VAL A 57 -1.01 -11.45 23.93
N PHE A 58 -1.05 -10.73 22.79
CA PHE A 58 -2.06 -9.72 22.50
C PHE A 58 -2.87 -10.06 21.25
N ASP A 59 -4.19 -9.92 21.38
CA ASP A 59 -5.11 -9.81 20.25
C ASP A 59 -5.49 -8.35 19.97
N VAL A 60 -5.84 -8.07 18.73
CA VAL A 60 -6.28 -6.75 18.26
C VAL A 60 -7.63 -6.96 17.61
N THR A 61 -8.67 -6.29 18.14
CA THR A 61 -10.05 -6.56 17.74
C THR A 61 -10.36 -6.20 16.29
N ARG A 62 -9.60 -5.28 15.70
CA ARG A 62 -9.74 -4.91 14.29
C ARG A 62 -8.44 -4.36 13.70
N ASP A 63 -8.31 -4.50 12.39
CA ASP A 63 -7.23 -3.89 11.65
C ASP A 63 -7.29 -2.36 11.71
N LEU A 64 -6.12 -1.73 11.80
CA LEU A 64 -5.98 -0.28 11.82
C LEU A 64 -6.02 0.29 10.39
N TYR A 65 -7.20 0.22 9.76
CA TYR A 65 -7.46 0.80 8.45
C TYR A 65 -8.37 2.03 8.54
N LEU A 66 -7.86 3.19 8.16
CA LEU A 66 -8.61 4.44 8.02
C LEU A 66 -8.84 4.74 6.53
N SER A 67 -10.04 5.21 6.19
CA SER A 67 -10.32 5.71 4.84
C SER A 67 -11.29 6.87 4.88
N GLY A 68 -11.08 7.86 4.02
CA GLY A 68 -12.00 8.98 3.84
C GLY A 68 -11.40 10.04 2.94
N PHE A 69 -11.93 11.26 3.01
CA PHE A 69 -11.49 12.38 2.20
C PHE A 69 -10.46 13.26 2.93
N ALA A 70 -9.74 14.09 2.18
CA ALA A 70 -8.60 14.85 2.70
C ALA A 70 -8.97 15.90 3.76
N ASP A 71 -10.20 16.41 3.70
CA ASP A 71 -10.74 17.43 4.61
C ASP A 71 -11.54 16.84 5.78
N GLU A 72 -11.61 15.52 5.89
CA GLU A 72 -12.30 14.84 6.98
C GLU A 72 -11.38 14.58 8.17
N THR A 73 -11.91 14.77 9.39
CA THR A 73 -11.27 14.26 10.59
C THR A 73 -11.57 12.77 10.74
N LEU A 74 -10.66 11.92 10.28
CA LEU A 74 -10.80 10.46 10.39
C LEU A 74 -10.47 10.02 11.80
N ARG A 75 -11.27 9.08 12.32
CA ARG A 75 -11.09 8.48 13.64
C ARG A 75 -11.25 6.97 13.57
N LEU A 76 -10.43 6.27 14.34
CA LEU A 76 -10.46 4.82 14.45
C LEU A 76 -10.12 4.39 15.86
N GLU A 77 -10.80 3.37 16.36
CA GLU A 77 -10.51 2.77 17.66
C GLU A 77 -10.36 1.26 17.49
N THR A 78 -9.41 0.66 18.19
CA THR A 78 -9.30 -0.80 18.34
C THR A 78 -8.92 -1.15 19.77
N ASP A 79 -9.36 -2.31 20.23
CA ASP A 79 -8.93 -2.84 21.50
C ASP A 79 -7.75 -3.80 21.30
N VAL A 80 -6.81 -3.74 22.24
CA VAL A 80 -5.64 -4.61 22.37
C VAL A 80 -5.82 -5.40 23.66
N ILE A 81 -6.03 -6.71 23.53
CA ILE A 81 -6.46 -7.59 24.62
C ILE A 81 -5.36 -8.59 24.93
N SER A 82 -4.90 -8.61 26.18
CA SER A 82 -3.95 -9.60 26.68
C SER A 82 -4.67 -10.92 26.98
N HIS A 83 -4.08 -12.03 26.56
CA HIS A 83 -4.55 -13.38 26.92
C HIS A 83 -3.67 -14.07 27.96
N LEU A 84 -2.74 -13.34 28.58
CA LEU A 84 -1.94 -13.89 29.67
C LEU A 84 -2.68 -13.76 31.00
N ASP A 85 -2.49 -14.73 31.88
CA ASP A 85 -3.04 -14.69 33.24
C ASP A 85 -2.45 -13.51 34.04
N THR A 86 -1.17 -13.23 33.78
CA THR A 86 -0.42 -12.11 34.36
C THR A 86 -0.70 -10.82 33.57
N PRO A 87 -1.10 -9.72 34.26
CA PRO A 87 -1.29 -8.42 33.61
C PRO A 87 -0.01 -7.91 32.93
N ILE A 88 -0.15 -7.26 31.78
CA ILE A 88 0.95 -6.64 31.02
C ILE A 88 0.65 -5.16 30.85
N ARG A 89 1.59 -4.29 31.21
CA ARG A 89 1.46 -2.84 31.03
C ARG A 89 1.93 -2.41 29.66
N ILE A 90 1.13 -1.59 28.98
CA ILE A 90 1.61 -0.80 27.85
C ILE A 90 2.26 0.46 28.43
N THR A 91 3.58 0.57 28.25
CA THR A 91 4.39 1.64 28.87
C THR A 91 4.58 2.85 27.96
N GLY A 92 4.32 2.69 26.67
CA GLY A 92 4.57 3.72 25.66
C GLY A 92 4.20 3.25 24.27
N TYR A 93 4.48 4.10 23.28
CA TYR A 93 4.41 3.73 21.88
C TYR A 93 5.38 4.58 21.06
N HIS A 94 5.78 4.05 19.92
CA HIS A 94 6.54 4.79 18.92
C HIS A 94 6.20 4.29 17.50
N TRP A 95 6.45 5.13 16.50
CA TRP A 95 6.34 4.73 15.11
C TRP A 95 7.65 4.11 14.64
N ALA A 96 7.57 3.12 13.75
CA ALA A 96 8.74 2.45 13.22
C ALA A 96 9.67 3.42 12.46
N GLU A 97 10.96 3.46 12.80
CA GLU A 97 11.96 4.24 12.07
C GLU A 97 12.25 3.63 10.69
N GLY A 98 12.46 4.47 9.67
CA GLY A 98 12.87 4.04 8.33
C GLY A 98 11.82 3.22 7.56
N ASN A 99 10.58 3.15 8.06
CA ASN A 99 9.45 2.53 7.36
C ASN A 99 8.68 3.58 6.54
N ARG A 100 8.20 3.16 5.36
CA ARG A 100 7.74 4.00 4.23
C ARG A 100 7.05 5.30 4.63
N ASP A 101 5.96 5.21 5.40
CA ASP A 101 5.17 6.39 5.79
C ASP A 101 5.06 6.55 7.32
N SER A 102 5.85 5.82 8.11
CA SER A 102 5.72 5.84 9.58
C SER A 102 6.02 7.20 10.19
N GLU A 103 7.06 7.90 9.73
CA GLU A 103 7.39 9.25 10.19
C GLU A 103 6.28 10.24 9.81
N THR A 104 5.84 10.19 8.56
CA THR A 104 4.70 11.00 8.06
C THR A 104 3.42 10.73 8.86
N LEU A 105 3.15 9.48 9.23
CA LEU A 105 2.00 9.12 10.06
C LEU A 105 2.14 9.58 11.50
N ALA A 106 3.35 9.64 12.07
CA ALA A 106 3.59 10.21 13.40
C ALA A 106 3.18 11.69 13.48
N ASP A 107 3.45 12.43 12.40
CA ASP A 107 3.09 13.84 12.28
C ASP A 107 1.59 14.02 11.98
N LYS A 108 1.01 13.15 11.15
CA LYS A 108 -0.37 13.27 10.68
C LYS A 108 -1.43 12.65 11.59
N LEU A 109 -1.07 11.72 12.47
CA LEU A 109 -1.98 11.04 13.38
C LEU A 109 -1.68 11.35 14.85
N SER A 110 -2.73 11.55 15.65
CA SER A 110 -2.69 11.44 17.10
C SER A 110 -3.02 10.02 17.51
N VAL A 111 -2.21 9.47 18.41
CA VAL A 111 -2.44 8.16 19.03
C VAL A 111 -2.77 8.40 20.49
N THR A 112 -3.84 7.78 20.99
CA THR A 112 -4.17 7.76 22.41
C THR A 112 -4.40 6.33 22.83
N ILE A 113 -3.77 5.93 23.94
CA ILE A 113 -3.90 4.59 24.49
C ILE A 113 -4.54 4.74 25.87
N GLU A 114 -5.70 4.14 26.05
CA GLU A 114 -6.44 4.14 27.30
C GLU A 114 -6.45 2.72 27.87
N GLU A 115 -6.12 2.57 29.15
CA GLU A 115 -6.23 1.30 29.86
C GLU A 115 -7.69 1.11 30.31
N ILE A 116 -8.37 0.09 29.77
CA ILE A 116 -9.78 -0.22 30.04
C ILE A 116 -9.91 -1.23 31.18
N GLU A 117 -9.08 -2.28 31.15
CA GLU A 117 -8.92 -3.24 32.24
C GLU A 117 -7.44 -3.35 32.57
N ALA A 118 -7.09 -3.18 33.84
CA ALA A 118 -5.72 -3.07 34.30
C ALA A 118 -4.84 -4.22 33.80
N GLY A 119 -3.86 -3.90 32.94
CA GLY A 119 -2.93 -4.83 32.32
C GLY A 119 -3.55 -5.90 31.40
N ARG A 120 -4.82 -5.76 31.03
CA ARG A 120 -5.57 -6.77 30.28
C ARG A 120 -6.22 -6.26 29.01
N GLN A 121 -6.77 -5.05 29.04
CA GLN A 121 -7.43 -4.48 27.86
C GLN A 121 -7.07 -3.01 27.72
N TYR A 122 -6.65 -2.65 26.52
CA TYR A 122 -6.31 -1.27 26.16
C TYR A 122 -7.11 -0.86 24.93
N ARG A 123 -7.55 0.39 24.89
CA ARG A 123 -8.15 1.01 23.72
C ARG A 123 -7.16 1.93 23.06
N VAL A 124 -6.79 1.62 21.82
CA VAL A 124 -5.96 2.45 20.96
C VAL A 124 -6.87 3.27 20.05
N ARG A 125 -6.79 4.59 20.17
CA ARG A 125 -7.50 5.55 19.32
C ARG A 125 -6.51 6.24 18.39
N LEU A 126 -6.84 6.27 17.11
CA LEU A 126 -6.16 7.05 16.08
C LEU A 126 -7.10 8.16 15.61
N ALA A 127 -6.58 9.38 15.47
CA ALA A 127 -7.30 10.48 14.84
C ALA A 127 -6.35 11.32 13.98
N THR A 128 -6.85 11.90 12.90
CA THR A 128 -6.05 12.76 12.02
C THR A 128 -5.87 14.15 12.65
N LYS A 129 -4.65 14.72 12.52
CA LYS A 129 -4.26 16.02 13.08
C LYS A 129 -4.32 17.17 12.09
N VAL A 130 -3.97 16.90 10.83
CA VAL A 130 -3.72 17.91 9.78
C VAL A 130 -4.26 17.42 8.45
N ASP A 131 -4.31 18.33 7.47
CA ASP A 131 -4.71 18.04 6.10
C ASP A 131 -3.85 16.94 5.49
N LEU A 132 -4.54 15.94 4.95
CA LEU A 132 -3.93 14.76 4.36
C LEU A 132 -3.84 14.94 2.85
N GLU A 133 -2.84 14.32 2.23
CA GLU A 133 -2.69 14.44 0.79
C GLU A 133 -3.71 13.55 0.09
N ALA A 134 -4.56 14.17 -0.72
CA ALA A 134 -5.58 13.48 -1.48
C ALA A 134 -4.98 12.50 -2.51
N GLY A 135 -5.56 11.32 -2.63
CA GLY A 135 -5.06 10.24 -3.49
C GLY A 135 -3.83 9.53 -2.94
N HIS A 136 -3.41 9.81 -1.71
CA HIS A 136 -2.30 9.13 -1.06
C HIS A 136 -2.74 7.88 -0.28
N HIS A 137 -1.90 6.85 -0.29
CA HIS A 137 -2.04 5.66 0.53
C HIS A 137 -0.87 5.60 1.51
N TYR A 138 -1.14 5.87 2.78
CA TYR A 138 -0.14 5.80 3.84
C TYR A 138 -0.11 4.42 4.47
N VAL A 139 1.10 3.88 4.67
CA VAL A 139 1.34 2.63 5.37
C VAL A 139 2.47 2.80 6.37
N GLY A 140 2.20 2.50 7.63
CA GLY A 140 3.19 2.56 8.70
C GLY A 140 2.93 1.53 9.78
N ASP A 141 3.93 1.37 10.64
CA ASP A 141 3.86 0.45 11.77
C ASP A 141 3.98 1.24 13.07
N LEU A 142 3.00 1.05 13.95
CA LEU A 142 2.95 1.58 15.31
C LEU A 142 3.37 0.47 16.28
N TYR A 143 4.40 0.70 17.09
CA TYR A 143 4.82 -0.23 18.14
C TYR A 143 4.28 0.23 19.48
N LEU A 144 3.61 -0.67 20.18
CA LEU A 144 3.26 -0.51 21.59
C LEU A 144 4.37 -1.11 22.44
N GLU A 145 4.95 -0.33 23.33
CA GLU A 145 5.97 -0.80 24.26
C GLU A 145 5.29 -1.46 25.45
N THR A 146 5.87 -2.58 25.92
CA THR A 146 5.29 -3.34 27.02
C THR A 146 6.34 -3.73 28.05
N ASP A 147 5.89 -3.89 29.30
CA ASP A 147 6.73 -4.36 30.40
C ASP A 147 6.97 -5.89 30.38
N PHE A 148 6.39 -6.62 29.41
CA PHE A 148 6.53 -8.07 29.33
C PHE A 148 7.87 -8.46 28.67
N PRO A 149 8.81 -9.12 29.39
CA PRO A 149 10.17 -9.36 28.88
C PRO A 149 10.25 -10.18 27.59
N LYS A 150 9.25 -11.05 27.34
CA LYS A 150 9.18 -11.90 26.15
C LYS A 150 8.51 -11.22 24.95
N LEU A 151 7.88 -10.05 25.14
CA LEU A 151 7.29 -9.24 24.08
C LEU A 151 7.46 -7.76 24.43
N LYS A 152 8.67 -7.24 24.30
CA LYS A 152 8.95 -5.82 24.58
C LYS A 152 8.11 -4.87 23.75
N GLU A 153 7.75 -5.29 22.54
CA GLU A 153 6.98 -4.46 21.61
C GLU A 153 5.90 -5.27 20.90
N LYS A 154 4.71 -4.70 20.80
CA LYS A 154 3.60 -5.19 19.97
C LYS A 154 3.43 -4.28 18.76
N LYS A 155 3.74 -4.80 17.58
CA LYS A 155 3.48 -4.12 16.30
C LYS A 155 1.99 -4.10 15.96
N LEU A 156 1.49 -2.94 15.58
CA LEU A 156 0.20 -2.70 14.92
C LEU A 156 0.47 -2.07 13.55
N SER A 157 0.00 -2.70 12.47
CA SER A 157 0.13 -2.12 11.13
C SER A 157 -1.02 -1.17 10.85
N VAL A 158 -0.69 0.09 10.59
CA VAL A 158 -1.63 1.17 10.29
C VAL A 158 -1.63 1.43 8.79
N ARG A 159 -2.83 1.49 8.21
CA ARG A 159 -3.05 1.79 6.81
C ARG A 159 -4.08 2.91 6.71
N MET A 160 -3.82 3.89 5.85
CA MET A 160 -4.73 4.99 5.63
C MET A 160 -4.85 5.30 4.13
N THR A 161 -6.07 5.42 3.63
CA THR A 161 -6.35 5.77 2.24
C THR A 161 -7.16 7.05 2.16
N ILE A 162 -6.62 8.04 1.48
CA ILE A 162 -7.28 9.34 1.30
C ILE A 162 -7.78 9.43 -0.12
N THR A 163 -9.10 9.36 -0.27
CA THR A 163 -9.76 9.47 -1.57
C THR A 163 -9.77 10.94 -2.00
N PRO A 164 -9.37 11.26 -3.23
CA PRO A 164 -9.49 12.61 -3.75
C PRO A 164 -10.94 12.92 -4.10
N ASP A 165 -11.36 14.17 -3.93
CA ASP A 165 -12.73 14.59 -4.28
C ASP A 165 -12.99 14.52 -5.78
N VAL A 166 -11.95 14.77 -6.60
CA VAL A 166 -12.00 14.62 -8.05
C VAL A 166 -10.93 13.64 -8.51
N GLU A 167 -11.38 12.58 -9.17
CA GLU A 167 -10.54 11.55 -9.76
C GLU A 167 -10.42 11.73 -11.27
N VAL A 168 -9.20 11.55 -11.78
CA VAL A 168 -8.92 11.57 -13.22
C VAL A 168 -8.24 10.27 -13.61
N HIS A 169 -8.86 9.53 -14.52
CA HIS A 169 -8.39 8.21 -14.95
C HIS A 169 -8.35 8.08 -16.47
N PRO A 170 -7.18 7.82 -17.09
CA PRO A 170 -5.85 7.80 -16.46
C PRO A 170 -5.27 9.22 -16.29
N LYS A 171 -4.47 9.46 -15.23
CA LYS A 171 -3.65 10.69 -15.09
C LYS A 171 -2.46 10.74 -16.07
N ASN A 172 -2.06 9.58 -16.59
CA ASN A 172 -1.03 9.45 -17.62
C ASN A 172 -1.65 8.73 -18.83
N VAL A 173 -1.91 9.48 -19.90
CA VAL A 173 -2.42 8.95 -21.15
C VAL A 173 -1.26 8.40 -21.98
N ILE A 174 -1.24 7.07 -22.12
CA ILE A 174 -0.23 6.41 -22.95
C ILE A 174 -0.78 6.24 -24.37
N MET A 175 -0.24 7.05 -25.27
CA MET A 175 -0.25 6.80 -26.71
C MET A 175 0.85 5.79 -26.98
N ARG A 176 0.51 4.57 -27.40
CA ARG A 176 1.52 3.59 -27.83
C ARG A 176 2.23 4.11 -29.10
N GLU A 177 3.03 3.28 -29.77
CA GLU A 177 3.62 3.65 -31.06
C GLU A 177 2.55 4.15 -32.05
N MET A 178 2.64 5.42 -32.40
CA MET A 178 1.77 6.11 -33.34
C MET A 178 2.38 6.00 -34.73
N GLN A 179 1.85 5.07 -35.54
CA GLN A 179 2.32 4.85 -36.90
C GLN A 179 1.64 5.84 -37.86
N VAL A 180 2.43 6.76 -38.42
CA VAL A 180 2.00 7.78 -39.37
C VAL A 180 2.65 7.47 -40.72
N ARG A 181 1.88 7.45 -41.80
CA ARG A 181 2.44 7.27 -43.14
C ARG A 181 3.07 8.58 -43.60
N GLU A 182 4.23 8.50 -44.23
CA GLU A 182 4.94 9.67 -44.76
C GLU A 182 4.02 10.51 -45.66
N GLY A 183 4.01 11.83 -45.46
CA GLY A 183 3.14 12.76 -46.19
C GLY A 183 1.65 12.71 -45.82
N THR A 184 1.25 11.93 -44.81
CA THR A 184 -0.13 11.87 -44.31
C THR A 184 -0.25 12.39 -42.88
N SER A 185 -1.48 12.68 -42.46
CA SER A 185 -1.80 12.89 -41.05
C SER A 185 -2.71 11.77 -40.55
N LYS A 186 -2.47 11.29 -39.33
CA LYS A 186 -3.31 10.28 -38.66
C LYS A 186 -3.62 10.74 -37.25
N SER A 187 -4.87 10.56 -36.82
CA SER A 187 -5.29 10.86 -35.46
C SER A 187 -5.30 9.61 -34.58
N PHE A 188 -4.92 9.79 -33.32
CA PHE A 188 -4.93 8.76 -32.29
C PHE A 188 -5.79 9.23 -31.12
N ASP A 189 -6.79 8.42 -30.77
CA ASP A 189 -7.77 8.79 -29.75
C ASP A 189 -7.54 7.96 -28.46
N ARG A 190 -7.69 8.63 -27.31
CA ARG A 190 -7.74 8.02 -25.97
C ARG A 190 -8.83 8.69 -25.15
N VAL A 191 -9.33 7.95 -24.16
CA VAL A 191 -10.37 8.44 -23.26
C VAL A 191 -9.77 8.66 -21.88
N ILE A 192 -10.03 9.84 -21.33
CA ILE A 192 -9.87 10.15 -19.91
C ILE A 192 -11.27 10.27 -19.31
N THR A 193 -11.45 9.79 -18.09
CA THR A 193 -12.65 10.01 -17.30
C THR A 193 -12.31 10.92 -16.12
N VAL A 194 -13.12 11.94 -15.90
CA VAL A 194 -13.05 12.82 -14.73
C VAL A 194 -14.30 12.55 -13.90
N ILE A 195 -14.13 12.22 -12.62
CA ILE A 195 -15.20 11.77 -11.73
C ILE A 195 -15.14 12.58 -10.44
N ALA A 196 -16.26 13.18 -10.03
CA ALA A 196 -16.45 13.64 -8.68
C ALA A 196 -16.69 12.41 -7.78
N ALA A 197 -15.73 12.09 -6.94
CA ALA A 197 -15.87 11.05 -5.92
C ALA A 197 -16.82 11.50 -4.80
N ARG A 198 -16.92 12.82 -4.61
CA ARG A 198 -17.78 13.47 -3.63
C ARG A 198 -18.68 14.51 -4.30
N ALA A 199 -19.97 14.46 -3.97
CA ALA A 199 -21.04 15.31 -4.53
C ALA A 199 -21.22 15.23 -6.06
N ASP A 200 -22.30 15.86 -6.55
CA ASP A 200 -22.67 15.88 -7.96
C ASP A 200 -22.68 17.34 -8.49
N SER A 201 -21.63 18.11 -8.20
CA SER A 201 -21.50 19.54 -8.57
C SER A 201 -20.28 19.89 -9.41
N LEU A 202 -19.52 18.90 -9.87
CA LEU A 202 -18.33 19.09 -10.70
C LEU A 202 -18.71 19.64 -12.07
N LYS A 203 -17.98 20.66 -12.50
CA LYS A 203 -18.05 21.25 -13.84
C LYS A 203 -16.64 21.37 -14.38
N ILE A 204 -16.41 20.83 -15.57
CA ILE A 204 -15.21 21.13 -16.35
C ILE A 204 -15.43 22.47 -17.05
N ARG A 205 -14.64 23.47 -16.67
CA ARG A 205 -14.69 24.83 -17.23
C ARG A 205 -14.00 24.88 -18.59
N ASP A 206 -12.83 24.24 -18.67
CA ASP A 206 -12.03 24.18 -19.90
C ASP A 206 -11.02 23.02 -19.82
N ILE A 207 -10.44 22.64 -20.95
CA ILE A 207 -9.28 21.75 -21.04
C ILE A 207 -8.25 22.36 -21.98
N ILE A 208 -7.12 22.78 -21.40
CA ILE A 208 -6.05 23.45 -22.14
C ILE A 208 -4.95 22.44 -22.45
N ALA A 209 -4.66 22.24 -23.74
CA ALA A 209 -3.49 21.50 -24.18
C ALA A 209 -2.27 22.43 -24.34
N ASP A 210 -1.08 21.91 -24.08
CA ASP A 210 0.18 22.64 -24.30
C ASP A 210 0.70 22.56 -25.75
N ARG A 211 0.04 21.77 -26.60
CA ARG A 211 0.36 21.58 -28.02
C ARG A 211 -0.88 21.73 -28.88
N ASP A 212 -0.70 22.28 -30.07
CA ASP A 212 -1.73 22.47 -31.09
C ASP A 212 -2.17 21.17 -31.78
N ASP A 213 -1.29 20.17 -31.78
CA ASP A 213 -1.57 18.82 -32.30
C ASP A 213 -2.46 17.96 -31.37
N ILE A 214 -2.89 18.51 -30.24
CA ILE A 214 -3.80 17.86 -29.28
C ILE A 214 -5.14 18.59 -29.28
N SER A 215 -6.22 17.83 -29.42
CA SER A 215 -7.59 18.32 -29.28
C SER A 215 -8.36 17.45 -28.30
N VAL A 216 -9.26 18.05 -27.52
CA VAL A 216 -10.06 17.33 -26.54
C VAL A 216 -11.53 17.64 -26.76
N SER A 217 -12.36 16.60 -26.74
CA SER A 217 -13.82 16.73 -26.73
C SER A 217 -14.37 16.19 -25.41
N ILE A 218 -15.28 16.93 -24.80
CA ILE A 218 -15.82 16.62 -23.48
C ILE A 218 -17.28 16.20 -23.64
N LYS A 219 -17.65 15.12 -22.96
CA LYS A 219 -19.03 14.68 -22.83
C LYS A 219 -19.34 14.45 -21.36
N GLU A 220 -20.28 15.20 -20.82
CA GLU A 220 -20.87 14.90 -19.51
C GLU A 220 -21.69 13.61 -19.62
N VAL A 221 -21.33 12.61 -18.80
CA VAL A 221 -21.97 11.29 -18.79
C VAL A 221 -23.03 11.22 -17.70
N GLN A 222 -22.71 11.76 -16.53
CA GLN A 222 -23.65 11.95 -15.43
C GLN A 222 -23.54 13.40 -14.96
N PRO A 223 -24.65 14.17 -14.98
CA PRO A 223 -24.65 15.59 -14.62
C PRO A 223 -23.95 15.85 -13.30
N GLY A 224 -22.97 16.75 -13.31
CA GLY A 224 -22.22 17.16 -12.12
C GLY A 224 -21.31 16.10 -11.51
N LYS A 225 -21.25 14.89 -12.08
CA LYS A 225 -20.56 13.75 -11.45
C LYS A 225 -19.48 13.12 -12.31
N SER A 226 -19.74 12.88 -13.59
CA SER A 226 -18.77 12.19 -14.44
C SER A 226 -18.72 12.75 -15.86
N PHE A 227 -17.50 12.93 -16.34
CA PHE A 227 -17.18 13.46 -17.65
C PHE A 227 -16.26 12.50 -18.39
N ARG A 228 -16.55 12.27 -19.66
CA ARG A 228 -15.69 11.54 -20.59
C ARG A 228 -15.01 12.55 -21.51
N CYS A 229 -13.70 12.60 -21.45
CA CYS A 229 -12.86 13.46 -22.28
C CYS A 229 -12.15 12.59 -23.33
N THR A 230 -12.51 12.74 -24.60
CA THR A 230 -11.82 12.08 -25.70
C THR A 230 -10.67 12.98 -26.17
N VAL A 231 -9.45 12.55 -25.88
CA VAL A 231 -8.21 13.19 -26.32
C VAL A 231 -7.83 12.64 -27.67
N ARG A 232 -7.67 13.54 -28.64
CA ARG A 232 -7.22 13.24 -30.00
C ARG A 232 -5.88 13.90 -30.25
N VAL A 233 -4.89 13.09 -30.59
CA VAL A 233 -3.53 13.51 -30.95
C VAL A 233 -3.32 13.32 -32.44
N ARG A 234 -2.85 14.36 -33.14
CA ARG A 234 -2.44 14.32 -34.55
C ARG A 234 -0.95 14.65 -34.66
N PRO A 235 -0.06 13.72 -34.29
CA PRO A 235 1.35 14.04 -34.12
C PRO A 235 1.97 14.49 -35.45
N PRO A 236 3.04 15.31 -35.40
CA PRO A 236 3.80 15.66 -36.60
C PRO A 236 4.39 14.39 -37.23
N SER A 237 4.66 14.45 -38.54
CA SER A 237 5.30 13.36 -39.28
C SER A 237 6.81 13.28 -39.02
N GLU A 238 7.19 13.38 -37.75
CA GLU A 238 8.57 13.29 -37.27
C GLU A 238 8.70 12.07 -36.34
N PRO A 239 9.63 11.15 -36.62
CA PRO A 239 9.84 10.00 -35.74
C PRO A 239 10.45 10.45 -34.41
N GLY A 240 10.01 9.85 -33.30
CA GLY A 240 10.59 10.17 -32.00
C GLY A 240 9.65 10.00 -30.82
N LYS A 241 10.08 10.48 -29.65
CA LYS A 241 9.24 10.51 -28.45
C LYS A 241 8.19 11.61 -28.58
N TYR A 242 6.98 11.29 -28.14
CA TYR A 242 5.88 12.25 -28.06
C TYR A 242 5.56 12.52 -26.59
N VAL A 243 5.56 13.80 -26.21
CA VAL A 243 5.17 14.26 -24.87
C VAL A 243 4.32 15.50 -25.01
N GLY A 244 3.19 15.53 -24.31
CA GLY A 244 2.32 16.69 -24.17
C GLY A 244 1.60 16.66 -22.82
N ASN A 245 0.95 17.76 -22.47
CA ASN A 245 0.25 17.93 -21.21
C ASN A 245 -1.12 18.58 -21.45
N LEU A 246 -2.09 18.15 -20.64
CA LEU A 246 -3.40 18.79 -20.53
C LEU A 246 -3.56 19.37 -19.13
N ARG A 247 -4.24 20.50 -19.05
CA ARG A 247 -4.73 21.08 -17.80
C ARG A 247 -6.25 21.08 -17.84
N ILE A 248 -6.87 20.28 -17.00
CA ILE A 248 -8.33 20.22 -16.85
C ILE A 248 -8.72 21.26 -15.81
N LEU A 249 -9.44 22.29 -16.21
CA LEU A 249 -9.89 23.34 -15.31
C LEU A 249 -11.28 23.01 -14.77
N THR A 250 -11.44 23.04 -13.45
CA THR A 250 -12.72 22.70 -12.79
C THR A 250 -13.24 23.81 -11.88
N ASN A 251 -14.48 23.67 -11.42
CA ASN A 251 -15.06 24.52 -10.37
C ASN A 251 -14.87 23.95 -8.95
N TYR A 252 -14.16 22.84 -8.79
CA TYR A 252 -14.12 22.09 -7.55
C TYR A 252 -12.92 22.57 -6.69
N PRO A 253 -13.14 23.01 -5.44
CA PRO A 253 -12.07 23.53 -4.58
C PRO A 253 -10.94 22.53 -4.36
N GLY A 254 -9.69 22.96 -4.51
CA GLY A 254 -8.50 22.10 -4.43
C GLY A 254 -8.23 21.25 -5.70
N TYR A 255 -9.11 21.34 -6.70
CA TYR A 255 -9.00 20.67 -8.01
C TYR A 255 -9.26 21.65 -9.16
N GLU A 256 -9.00 22.93 -8.95
CA GLU A 256 -9.23 23.99 -9.93
C GLU A 256 -8.44 23.74 -11.22
N GLU A 257 -7.26 23.13 -11.10
CA GLU A 257 -6.42 22.70 -12.21
C GLU A 257 -5.92 21.27 -11.96
N ILE A 258 -6.25 20.33 -12.85
CA ILE A 258 -5.80 18.94 -12.78
C ILE A 258 -4.87 18.64 -13.97
N PRO A 259 -3.57 18.37 -13.74
CA PRO A 259 -2.64 18.04 -14.81
C PRO A 259 -2.82 16.59 -15.28
N VAL A 260 -2.78 16.39 -16.59
CA VAL A 260 -2.74 15.06 -17.23
C VAL A 260 -1.62 15.02 -18.24
N LYS A 261 -0.75 14.02 -18.13
CA LYS A 261 0.39 13.85 -19.03
C LYS A 261 0.04 12.91 -20.17
N ILE A 262 0.44 13.26 -21.39
CA ILE A 262 0.32 12.42 -22.58
C ILE A 262 1.74 11.99 -23.00
N MET A 263 1.94 10.70 -23.20
CA MET A 263 3.24 10.14 -23.58
C MET A 263 3.09 9.09 -24.68
N GLY A 264 4.06 9.04 -25.60
CA GLY A 264 4.13 8.01 -26.62
C GLY A 264 5.36 8.09 -27.50
N SER A 265 5.28 7.45 -28.67
CA SER A 265 6.28 7.57 -29.73
C SER A 265 5.61 7.64 -31.08
N VAL A 266 6.26 8.29 -32.04
CA VAL A 266 5.84 8.38 -33.43
C VAL A 266 6.80 7.55 -34.28
N ARG A 267 6.25 6.75 -35.19
CA ARG A 267 7.00 6.01 -36.19
C ARG A 267 6.45 6.34 -37.57
N ILE A 268 7.34 6.61 -38.51
CA ILE A 268 6.98 6.85 -39.90
C ILE A 268 7.03 5.53 -40.67
N THR A 269 5.96 5.21 -41.40
CA THR A 269 5.88 4.05 -42.28
C THR A 269 5.94 4.51 -43.74
N SER A 270 6.85 3.93 -44.52
CA SER A 270 6.94 4.14 -45.98
C SER A 270 5.78 3.44 -46.70
N SER A 271 5.50 3.86 -47.93
CA SER A 271 4.35 3.43 -48.72
C SER A 271 4.41 1.97 -49.26
N GLY A 272 5.25 1.10 -48.71
CA GLY A 272 5.63 -0.16 -49.38
C GLY A 272 5.90 -1.38 -48.51
N ASP A 273 5.38 -1.44 -47.28
CA ASP A 273 5.38 -2.66 -46.44
C ASP A 273 3.95 -3.18 -46.21
#